data_AF-A0A7C3FRU9-F1
#
_entry.id   AF-A0A7C3FRU9-F1
#
_cell.length_a   1.000
_cell.length_b   1.000
_cell.length_c   1.000
_cell.angle_alpha   90.00
_cell.angle_beta   90.00
_cell.angle_gamma   90.00
#
_symmetry.space_group_name_H-M   'P 1'
#
loop_
_entity.id
_entity.type
_entity.pdbx_description
1 polymer ?
#
loop_
_entity_poly.entity_id
_entity_poly.type
_entity_poly.pdbx_seq_one_letter_code
_entity_poly.pdbx_strand_id
1 'polypeptide(L)'
;MTPYPYIAIEGVIGVGKTTLARYLQKALSAELLMEVFEENPFLSDFYADRERYAFQTQIFFLLSRYRQQHQVIPQTIKRNTLVSDYLFAKDHLFANLNLVNDELRVYQSVYAALSERIPAPRLVVYLRANLDTLMERIAIRDRPYERNMERSYIAALQQAYDNLFADYTQAPTLTISTDNMNFVQDLQARQNIVGQIKSALSDGATQPQLPRFQQPSEALASILDDDGARRLPYFQQFHQALDNARNFDTDLYFNYILLTEELGELGAEIAKVWKTQHNLQTDLPARQATQQALAQHKKKLQTELADCMAYLIKLANYTGIDLEAAYLEKMNLNVDREWEKKWTQ
;
A
#
# COMPACT_ATOMS: atom_id res chain seq x y z
N MET A 1 -10.07 2.56 20.01
CA MET A 1 -9.40 1.24 19.96
C MET A 1 -10.01 0.46 18.80
N THR A 2 -9.19 -0.09 17.92
CA THR A 2 -9.65 -1.03 16.88
C THR A 2 -10.21 -2.29 17.55
N PRO A 3 -11.44 -2.72 17.23
CA PRO A 3 -12.14 -3.73 18.00
C PRO A 3 -11.54 -5.13 17.86
N TYR A 4 -10.84 -5.42 16.76
CA TYR A 4 -10.29 -6.75 16.49
C TYR A 4 -8.79 -6.73 16.17
N PRO A 5 -8.03 -7.77 16.57
CA PRO A 5 -6.60 -7.82 16.35
C PRO A 5 -6.24 -8.11 14.90
N TYR A 6 -5.15 -7.47 14.43
CA TYR A 6 -4.41 -7.86 13.24
C TYR A 6 -3.15 -8.61 13.66
N ILE A 7 -2.97 -9.83 13.15
CA ILE A 7 -1.82 -10.70 13.43
C ILE A 7 -1.09 -10.95 12.12
N ALA A 8 0.21 -10.71 12.08
CA ALA A 8 1.05 -11.06 10.95
C ALA A 8 1.96 -12.25 11.31
N ILE A 9 2.11 -13.21 10.40
CA ILE A 9 3.01 -14.35 10.58
C ILE A 9 4.18 -14.19 9.63
N GLU A 10 5.39 -14.28 10.15
CA GLU A 10 6.61 -14.05 9.40
C GLU A 10 7.62 -15.16 9.54
N GLY A 11 8.58 -15.17 8.62
CA GLY A 11 9.72 -16.08 8.63
C GLY A 11 10.09 -16.61 7.26
N VAL A 12 11.20 -17.34 7.23
CA VAL A 12 11.86 -17.77 5.99
C VAL A 12 10.95 -18.65 5.11
N ILE A 13 11.25 -18.70 3.82
CA ILE A 13 10.60 -19.61 2.87
C ILE A 13 10.67 -21.05 3.41
N GLY A 14 9.57 -21.79 3.36
CA GLY A 14 9.49 -23.16 3.89
C GLY A 14 9.17 -23.30 5.39
N VAL A 15 9.11 -22.21 6.17
CA VAL A 15 8.93 -22.32 7.63
C VAL A 15 7.50 -22.68 8.09
N GLY A 16 6.49 -22.58 7.21
CA GLY A 16 5.10 -22.98 7.51
C GLY A 16 4.10 -21.85 7.80
N LYS A 17 4.40 -20.60 7.39
CA LYS A 17 3.55 -19.40 7.58
C LYS A 17 2.09 -19.62 7.15
N THR A 18 1.87 -19.95 5.88
CA THR A 18 0.55 -20.20 5.29
C THR A 18 -0.23 -21.27 6.04
N THR A 19 0.46 -22.33 6.48
CA THR A 19 -0.16 -23.41 7.25
C THR A 19 -0.64 -22.93 8.62
N LEU A 20 0.21 -22.18 9.35
CA LEU A 20 -0.18 -21.60 10.63
C LEU A 20 -1.31 -20.57 10.47
N ALA A 21 -1.27 -19.74 9.43
CA ALA A 21 -2.31 -18.76 9.14
C ALA A 21 -3.69 -19.44 9.02
N ARG A 22 -3.78 -20.52 8.24
CA ARG A 22 -5.01 -21.31 8.08
C ARG A 22 -5.49 -21.96 9.38
N TYR A 23 -4.58 -22.36 10.27
CA TYR A 23 -4.97 -22.86 11.59
C TYR A 23 -5.51 -21.76 12.49
N LEU A 24 -4.86 -20.60 12.51
CA LEU A 24 -5.32 -19.43 13.28
C LEU A 24 -6.65 -18.90 12.78
N GLN A 25 -6.88 -18.91 11.46
CA GLN A 25 -8.18 -18.58 10.86
C GLN A 25 -9.31 -19.33 11.56
N LYS A 26 -9.19 -20.67 11.65
CA LYS A 26 -10.21 -21.52 12.27
C LYS A 26 -10.28 -21.30 13.78
N ALA A 27 -9.13 -21.22 14.45
CA ALA A 27 -9.06 -21.12 15.91
C ALA A 27 -9.51 -19.76 16.48
N LEU A 28 -9.47 -18.71 15.66
CA LEU A 28 -9.85 -17.33 16.02
C LEU A 28 -11.10 -16.84 15.27
N SER A 29 -11.69 -17.66 14.38
CA SER A 29 -12.75 -17.22 13.45
C SER A 29 -12.36 -15.97 12.63
N ALA A 30 -11.08 -15.88 12.27
CA ALA A 30 -10.50 -14.71 11.62
C ALA A 30 -10.72 -14.71 10.10
N GLU A 31 -10.63 -13.53 9.49
CA GLU A 31 -10.41 -13.39 8.05
C GLU A 31 -8.92 -13.65 7.74
N LEU A 32 -8.63 -14.12 6.51
CA LEU A 32 -7.27 -14.39 6.05
C LEU A 32 -6.84 -13.39 4.98
N LEU A 33 -5.63 -12.87 5.14
CA LEU A 33 -4.90 -12.12 4.13
C LEU A 33 -3.68 -12.95 3.71
N MET A 34 -3.71 -13.49 2.49
CA MET A 34 -2.66 -14.35 1.96
C MET A 34 -1.84 -13.60 0.91
N GLU A 35 -0.53 -13.78 0.93
CA GLU A 35 0.35 -13.23 -0.09
C GLU A 35 0.05 -13.84 -1.47
N VAL A 36 -0.16 -12.98 -2.47
CA VAL A 36 -0.41 -13.38 -3.86
C VAL A 36 0.89 -13.30 -4.65
N PHE A 37 1.64 -14.40 -4.69
CA PHE A 37 2.93 -14.47 -5.41
C PHE A 37 2.81 -14.99 -6.85
N GLU A 38 1.72 -15.69 -7.18
CA GLU A 38 1.51 -16.33 -8.50
C GLU A 38 1.24 -15.31 -9.61
N GLU A 39 0.77 -14.11 -9.25
CA GLU A 39 0.48 -13.03 -10.20
C GLU A 39 1.73 -12.23 -10.61
N ASN A 40 2.88 -12.46 -9.97
CA ASN A 40 4.10 -11.72 -10.29
C ASN A 40 4.73 -12.28 -11.59
N PRO A 41 4.69 -11.52 -12.71
CA PRO A 41 5.16 -12.03 -14.00
C PRO A 41 6.68 -12.22 -14.04
N PHE A 42 7.43 -11.60 -13.11
CA PHE A 42 8.88 -11.64 -13.06
C PHE A 42 9.42 -12.71 -12.12
N LEU A 43 8.56 -13.36 -11.32
CA LEU A 43 9.00 -14.26 -10.26
C LEU A 43 9.77 -15.48 -10.79
N SER A 44 9.32 -16.08 -11.89
CA SER A 44 10.03 -17.20 -12.51
C SER A 44 11.39 -16.75 -13.04
N ASP A 45 11.44 -15.60 -13.72
CA ASP A 45 12.67 -15.05 -14.31
C ASP A 45 13.68 -14.63 -13.23
N PHE A 46 13.20 -14.12 -12.09
CA PHE A 46 14.04 -13.83 -10.93
C PHE A 46 14.80 -15.05 -10.41
N TYR A 47 14.17 -16.22 -10.39
CA TYR A 47 14.86 -17.44 -9.98
C TYR A 47 15.83 -17.97 -11.03
N ALA A 48 15.69 -17.56 -12.30
CA ALA A 48 16.65 -17.88 -13.35
C ALA A 48 17.83 -16.90 -13.40
N ASP A 49 17.57 -15.61 -13.18
CA ASP A 49 18.55 -14.51 -13.23
C ASP A 49 18.15 -13.41 -12.22
N ARG A 50 18.70 -13.49 -11.01
CA ARG A 50 18.35 -12.56 -9.93
C ARG A 50 18.81 -11.14 -10.22
N GLU A 51 20.02 -10.97 -10.74
CA GLU A 51 20.60 -9.64 -10.97
C GLU A 51 19.74 -8.83 -11.94
N ARG A 52 19.19 -9.47 -12.96
CA ARG A 52 18.39 -8.78 -13.98
C ARG A 52 16.93 -8.51 -13.59
N TYR A 53 16.34 -9.38 -12.78
CA TYR A 53 14.89 -9.38 -12.52
C TYR A 53 14.51 -9.05 -11.07
N ALA A 54 15.48 -8.85 -10.18
CA ALA A 54 15.22 -8.53 -8.78
C ALA A 54 14.37 -7.27 -8.63
N PHE A 55 14.73 -6.17 -9.30
CA PHE A 55 14.04 -4.89 -9.11
C PHE A 55 12.56 -4.95 -9.49
N GLN A 56 12.24 -5.47 -10.68
CA GLN A 56 10.87 -5.62 -11.17
C GLN A 56 10.07 -6.55 -10.27
N THR A 57 10.69 -7.63 -9.79
CA THR A 57 10.08 -8.58 -8.87
C THR A 57 9.75 -7.93 -7.53
N GLN A 58 10.70 -7.17 -6.95
CA GLN A 58 10.50 -6.50 -5.66
C GLN A 58 9.48 -5.36 -5.75
N ILE A 59 9.53 -4.52 -6.79
CA ILE A 59 8.54 -3.44 -6.98
C ILE A 59 7.13 -4.01 -7.17
N PHE A 60 6.98 -5.11 -7.91
CA PHE A 60 5.69 -5.77 -8.04
C PHE A 60 5.18 -6.26 -6.68
N PHE A 61 6.01 -6.93 -5.89
CA PHE A 61 5.63 -7.37 -4.55
C PHE A 61 5.27 -6.19 -3.65
N LEU A 62 6.06 -5.12 -3.66
CA LEU A 62 5.81 -3.91 -2.88
C LEU A 62 4.42 -3.32 -3.18
N LEU A 63 4.12 -3.08 -4.46
CA LEU A 63 2.86 -2.48 -4.90
C LEU A 63 1.67 -3.40 -4.67
N SER A 64 1.82 -4.70 -4.95
CA SER A 64 0.77 -5.70 -4.70
C SER A 64 0.42 -5.78 -3.22
N ARG A 65 1.44 -5.89 -2.35
CA ARG A 65 1.26 -5.92 -0.89
C ARG A 65 0.63 -4.62 -0.39
N TYR A 66 1.07 -3.46 -0.88
CA TYR A 66 0.49 -2.17 -0.50
C TYR A 66 -1.00 -2.12 -0.85
N ARG A 67 -1.37 -2.41 -2.11
CA ARG A 67 -2.78 -2.41 -2.55
C ARG A 67 -3.64 -3.33 -1.69
N GLN A 68 -3.16 -4.55 -1.44
CA GLN A 68 -3.88 -5.53 -0.64
C GLN A 68 -4.03 -5.06 0.82
N GLN A 69 -2.93 -4.64 1.46
CA GLN A 69 -2.92 -4.31 2.88
C GLN A 69 -3.61 -2.98 3.20
N HIS A 70 -3.38 -1.94 2.39
CA HIS A 70 -3.99 -0.62 2.55
C HIS A 70 -5.52 -0.69 2.47
N GLN A 71 -6.07 -1.55 1.61
CA GLN A 71 -7.51 -1.71 1.47
C GLN A 71 -8.10 -2.70 2.49
N VAL A 72 -7.47 -3.88 2.65
CA VAL A 72 -8.05 -4.99 3.41
C VAL A 72 -7.89 -4.81 4.91
N ILE A 73 -6.72 -4.37 5.40
CA ILE A 73 -6.45 -4.32 6.84
C ILE A 73 -7.40 -3.33 7.55
N PRO A 74 -7.49 -2.04 7.18
CA PRO A 74 -8.29 -1.07 7.92
C PRO A 74 -9.79 -1.40 7.93
N GLN A 75 -10.30 -2.02 6.86
CA GLN A 75 -11.70 -2.41 6.77
C GLN A 75 -12.00 -3.67 7.59
N THR A 76 -11.09 -4.64 7.57
CA THR A 76 -11.31 -5.92 8.25
C THR A 76 -11.21 -5.80 9.76
N ILE A 77 -10.20 -5.10 10.28
CA ILE A 77 -9.99 -4.96 11.74
C ILE A 77 -11.10 -4.18 12.46
N LYS A 78 -11.98 -3.50 11.71
CA LYS A 78 -13.21 -2.86 12.23
C LYS A 78 -14.33 -3.86 12.49
N ARG A 79 -14.32 -5.01 11.81
CA ARG A 79 -15.42 -5.99 11.83
C ARG A 79 -15.01 -7.39 12.29
N ASN A 80 -13.75 -7.79 12.13
CA ASN A 80 -13.27 -9.12 12.48
C ASN A 80 -11.74 -9.15 12.73
N THR A 81 -11.27 -10.22 13.39
CA THR A 81 -9.84 -10.54 13.51
C THR A 81 -9.26 -10.80 12.13
N LEU A 82 -8.06 -10.28 11.87
CA LEU A 82 -7.33 -10.52 10.64
C LEU A 82 -6.03 -11.28 10.92
N VAL A 83 -5.79 -12.36 10.17
CA VAL A 83 -4.51 -13.07 10.16
C VAL A 83 -3.90 -12.95 8.77
N SER A 84 -2.68 -12.41 8.72
CA SER A 84 -1.88 -12.33 7.50
C SER A 84 -0.70 -13.30 7.56
N ASP A 85 -0.36 -13.94 6.43
CA ASP A 85 0.83 -14.80 6.33
C ASP A 85 2.10 -14.07 5.88
N TYR A 86 2.02 -12.73 5.87
CA TYR A 86 3.13 -11.81 5.63
C TYR A 86 2.88 -10.43 6.29
N LEU A 87 3.97 -9.71 6.51
CA LEU A 87 4.10 -8.36 7.02
C LEU A 87 4.61 -7.46 5.88
N PHE A 88 4.21 -6.19 5.87
CA PHE A 88 4.71 -5.24 4.86
C PHE A 88 6.25 -5.16 4.86
N ALA A 89 6.84 -5.12 6.06
CA ALA A 89 8.28 -4.98 6.27
C ALA A 89 9.13 -6.13 5.74
N LYS A 90 8.53 -7.27 5.42
CA LYS A 90 9.22 -8.37 4.72
C LYS A 90 9.82 -7.92 3.40
N ASP A 91 9.15 -7.02 2.68
CA ASP A 91 9.61 -6.66 1.33
C ASP A 91 10.99 -6.01 1.35
N HIS A 92 11.21 -5.16 2.35
CA HIS A 92 12.47 -4.49 2.57
C HIS A 92 13.62 -5.49 2.78
N LEU A 93 13.37 -6.62 3.44
CA LEU A 93 14.37 -7.67 3.63
C LEU A 93 14.81 -8.28 2.29
N PHE A 94 13.85 -8.61 1.42
CA PHE A 94 14.17 -9.18 0.12
C PHE A 94 14.86 -8.15 -0.78
N ALA A 95 14.43 -6.89 -0.75
CA ALA A 95 15.09 -5.84 -1.51
C ALA A 95 16.56 -5.64 -1.12
N ASN A 96 16.88 -5.56 0.18
CA ASN A 96 18.27 -5.38 0.61
C ASN A 96 19.19 -6.56 0.27
N LEU A 97 18.63 -7.77 0.08
CA LEU A 97 19.40 -8.94 -0.33
C LEU A 97 19.61 -9.06 -1.83
N ASN A 98 18.71 -8.50 -2.64
CA ASN A 98 18.69 -8.74 -4.09
C ASN A 98 18.94 -7.48 -4.92
N LEU A 99 18.80 -6.27 -4.35
CA LEU A 99 18.99 -5.00 -5.05
C LEU A 99 20.27 -4.32 -4.60
N VAL A 100 20.90 -3.58 -5.52
CA VAL A 100 22.10 -2.80 -5.27
C VAL A 100 21.97 -1.40 -5.85
N ASN A 101 22.82 -0.47 -5.38
CA ASN A 101 22.97 0.87 -5.96
C ASN A 101 21.63 1.61 -6.16
N ASP A 102 21.37 2.08 -7.38
CA ASP A 102 20.19 2.86 -7.76
C ASP A 102 18.88 2.12 -7.56
N GLU A 103 18.85 0.83 -7.87
CA GLU A 103 17.65 0.00 -7.70
C GLU A 103 17.22 -0.07 -6.24
N LEU A 104 18.20 -0.27 -5.33
CA LEU A 104 17.93 -0.27 -3.90
C LEU A 104 17.48 1.10 -3.41
N ARG A 105 18.10 2.19 -3.89
CA ARG A 105 17.70 3.56 -3.52
C ARG A 105 16.27 3.88 -3.94
N VAL A 106 15.93 3.60 -5.19
CA VAL A 106 14.57 3.80 -5.71
C VAL A 106 13.58 2.95 -4.93
N TYR A 107 13.90 1.68 -4.72
CA TYR A 107 13.08 0.78 -3.91
C TYR A 107 12.82 1.34 -2.51
N GLN A 108 13.87 1.80 -1.81
CA GLN A 108 13.76 2.34 -0.45
C GLN A 108 12.88 3.58 -0.40
N SER A 109 13.00 4.49 -1.38
CA SER A 109 12.14 5.66 -1.49
C SER A 109 10.66 5.28 -1.64
N VAL A 110 10.36 4.32 -2.52
CA VAL A 110 8.98 3.82 -2.73
C VAL A 110 8.48 3.11 -1.46
N TYR A 111 9.30 2.26 -0.85
CA TYR A 111 8.94 1.54 0.37
C TYR A 111 8.60 2.50 1.51
N ALA A 112 9.42 3.53 1.73
CA ALA A 112 9.20 4.54 2.76
C ALA A 112 7.84 5.23 2.55
N ALA A 113 7.57 5.71 1.34
CA ALA A 113 6.33 6.40 0.99
C ALA A 113 5.06 5.54 1.22
N LEU A 114 5.13 4.25 0.94
CA LEU A 114 3.99 3.35 1.07
C LEU A 114 3.79 2.84 2.50
N SER A 115 4.88 2.65 3.26
CA SER A 115 4.83 2.02 4.58
C SER A 115 4.04 2.80 5.63
N GLU A 116 4.01 4.13 5.55
CA GLU A 116 3.33 4.99 6.53
C GLU A 116 1.80 4.77 6.61
N ARG A 117 1.21 4.27 5.53
CA ARG A 117 -0.24 4.09 5.42
C ARG A 117 -0.70 2.68 5.81
N ILE A 118 0.21 1.78 6.17
CA ILE A 118 -0.12 0.39 6.52
C ILE A 118 -0.27 0.27 8.05
N PRO A 119 -1.43 -0.17 8.56
CA PRO A 119 -1.59 -0.39 9.99
C PRO A 119 -0.64 -1.47 10.53
N ALA A 120 0.06 -1.16 11.62
CA ALA A 120 0.90 -2.13 12.31
C ALA A 120 0.04 -3.26 12.92
N PRO A 121 0.52 -4.52 12.93
CA PRO A 121 -0.17 -5.61 13.60
C PRO A 121 -0.15 -5.42 15.12
N ARG A 122 -1.12 -6.03 15.81
CA ARG A 122 -1.11 -6.15 17.27
C ARG A 122 -0.05 -7.16 17.74
N LEU A 123 0.25 -8.15 16.91
CA LEU A 123 1.25 -9.18 17.18
C LEU A 123 1.87 -9.65 15.86
N VAL A 124 3.20 -9.76 15.85
CA VAL A 124 3.93 -10.51 14.82
C VAL A 124 4.32 -11.87 15.39
N VAL A 125 4.03 -12.94 14.66
CA VAL A 125 4.46 -14.30 14.99
C VAL A 125 5.63 -14.66 14.07
N TYR A 126 6.85 -14.61 14.60
CA TYR A 126 8.05 -14.96 13.85
C TYR A 126 8.38 -16.44 13.99
N LEU A 127 8.17 -17.20 12.91
CA LEU A 127 8.50 -18.62 12.84
C LEU A 127 9.96 -18.84 12.47
N ARG A 128 10.64 -19.69 13.22
CA ARG A 128 12.03 -20.11 12.98
C ARG A 128 12.12 -21.61 12.72
N ALA A 129 13.06 -21.99 11.87
CA ALA A 129 13.53 -23.35 11.70
C ALA A 129 14.99 -23.32 11.25
N ASN A 130 15.71 -24.42 11.46
CA ASN A 130 17.05 -24.66 10.98
C ASN A 130 17.04 -24.86 9.47
N LEU A 131 18.19 -24.59 8.86
CA LEU A 131 18.34 -24.59 7.42
C LEU A 131 18.00 -25.94 6.77
N ASP A 132 18.35 -27.05 7.41
CA ASP A 132 18.03 -28.40 6.92
C ASP A 132 16.52 -28.61 6.82
N THR A 133 15.78 -28.30 7.88
CA THR A 133 14.32 -28.39 7.92
C THR A 133 13.67 -27.50 6.86
N LEU A 134 14.18 -26.28 6.66
CA LEU A 134 13.67 -25.37 5.62
C LEU A 134 13.87 -25.96 4.23
N MET A 135 15.07 -26.46 3.92
CA MET A 135 15.39 -27.06 2.62
C MET A 135 14.54 -28.31 2.36
N GLU A 136 14.35 -29.17 3.35
CA GLU A 136 13.47 -30.34 3.26
C GLU A 136 12.03 -29.94 2.94
N ARG A 137 11.48 -28.95 3.66
CA ARG A 137 10.11 -28.47 3.44
C ARG A 137 9.93 -27.79 2.08
N ILE A 138 10.93 -27.05 1.60
CA ILE A 138 10.92 -26.45 0.25
C ILE A 138 10.90 -27.56 -0.81
N ALA A 139 11.74 -28.58 -0.67
CA ALA A 139 11.78 -29.71 -1.58
C ALA A 139 10.43 -30.47 -1.64
N ILE A 140 9.80 -30.72 -0.49
CA ILE A 140 8.48 -31.38 -0.40
C ILE A 140 7.38 -30.56 -1.09
N ARG A 141 7.44 -29.23 -1.02
CA ARG A 141 6.43 -28.34 -1.62
C ARG A 141 6.47 -28.31 -3.15
N ASP A 142 7.62 -28.67 -3.73
CA ASP A 142 7.82 -28.90 -5.16
C ASP A 142 7.34 -27.80 -6.11
N ARG A 143 7.51 -26.52 -5.73
CA ARG A 143 7.23 -25.40 -6.64
C ARG A 143 8.30 -25.33 -7.73
N PRO A 144 7.94 -25.27 -9.02
CA PRO A 144 8.91 -25.35 -10.12
C PRO A 144 10.07 -24.35 -10.02
N TYR A 145 9.76 -23.12 -9.62
CA TYR A 145 10.73 -22.02 -9.49
C TYR A 145 11.54 -22.06 -8.18
N GLU A 146 11.21 -22.91 -7.21
CA GLU A 146 11.98 -23.07 -5.96
C GLU A 146 13.01 -24.22 -6.02
N ARG A 147 12.91 -25.12 -7.02
CA ARG A 147 13.73 -26.33 -7.12
C ARG A 147 15.24 -26.08 -7.21
N ASN A 148 15.64 -24.96 -7.82
CA ASN A 148 17.03 -24.58 -8.00
C ASN A 148 17.52 -23.57 -6.96
N MET A 149 16.76 -23.38 -5.88
CA MET A 149 17.09 -22.38 -4.87
C MET A 149 18.32 -22.81 -4.06
N GLU A 150 19.36 -21.98 -4.07
CA GLU A 150 20.58 -22.26 -3.34
C GLU A 150 20.38 -22.25 -1.82
N ARG A 151 20.99 -23.22 -1.14
CA ARG A 151 21.01 -23.30 0.33
C ARG A 151 21.63 -22.07 0.99
N SER A 152 22.69 -21.52 0.39
CA SER A 152 23.34 -20.26 0.79
C SER A 152 22.36 -19.09 0.82
N TYR A 153 21.47 -19.02 -0.16
CA TYR A 153 20.46 -17.97 -0.24
C TYR A 153 19.42 -18.07 0.88
N ILE A 154 18.95 -19.28 1.21
CA ILE A 154 18.04 -19.49 2.35
C ILE A 154 18.74 -19.14 3.67
N ALA A 155 20.02 -19.45 3.82
CA ALA A 155 20.81 -19.03 4.98
C ALA A 155 20.92 -17.51 5.10
N ALA A 156 21.16 -16.81 3.99
CA ALA A 156 21.20 -15.33 3.98
C ALA A 156 19.84 -14.72 4.33
N LEU A 157 18.75 -15.28 3.81
CA LEU A 157 17.40 -14.88 4.19
C LEU A 157 17.14 -15.10 5.68
N GLN A 158 17.55 -16.24 6.23
CA GLN A 158 17.42 -16.54 7.64
C GLN A 158 18.13 -15.51 8.52
N GLN A 159 19.37 -15.16 8.18
CA GLN A 159 20.13 -14.14 8.89
C GLN A 159 19.45 -12.76 8.79
N ALA A 160 18.96 -12.39 7.60
CA ALA A 160 18.28 -11.12 7.42
C ALA A 160 16.98 -11.03 8.24
N TYR A 161 16.25 -12.15 8.38
CA TYR A 161 15.05 -12.23 9.21
C TYR A 161 15.37 -12.12 10.71
N ASP A 162 16.41 -12.80 11.16
CA ASP A 162 16.88 -12.71 12.55
C ASP A 162 17.32 -11.28 12.89
N ASN A 163 18.03 -10.60 11.98
CA ASN A 163 18.41 -9.20 12.16
C ASN A 163 17.19 -8.27 12.21
N LEU A 164 16.23 -8.44 11.29
CA LEU A 164 15.01 -7.64 11.26
C LEU A 164 14.27 -7.71 12.59
N PHE A 165 14.05 -8.92 13.11
CA PHE A 165 13.26 -9.11 14.34
C PHE A 165 14.04 -8.86 15.63
N ALA A 166 15.36 -8.77 15.59
CA ALA A 166 16.16 -8.30 16.73
C ALA A 166 15.85 -6.82 17.06
N ASP A 167 15.67 -5.99 16.03
CA ASP A 167 15.46 -4.54 16.16
C ASP A 167 14.01 -4.08 15.87
N TYR A 168 13.08 -5.02 15.66
CA TYR A 168 11.71 -4.70 15.26
C TYR A 168 10.89 -4.13 16.44
N THR A 169 10.54 -2.85 16.35
CA THR A 169 9.83 -2.11 17.41
C THR A 169 8.40 -1.70 17.05
N GLN A 170 7.96 -1.95 15.81
CA GLN A 170 6.65 -1.49 15.35
C GLN A 170 5.48 -2.31 15.93
N ALA A 171 5.72 -3.54 16.36
CA ALA A 171 4.73 -4.37 17.05
C ALA A 171 5.42 -5.43 17.94
N PRO A 172 4.74 -5.92 19.00
CA PRO A 172 5.19 -7.07 19.77
C PRO A 172 5.46 -8.28 18.87
N THR A 173 6.55 -8.99 19.15
CA THR A 173 6.97 -10.17 18.38
C THR A 173 7.00 -11.41 19.26
N LEU A 174 6.28 -12.46 18.86
CA LEU A 174 6.34 -13.81 19.45
C LEU A 174 7.14 -14.72 18.53
N THR A 175 8.33 -15.15 18.97
CA THR A 175 9.17 -16.07 18.21
C THR A 175 8.87 -17.52 18.56
N ILE A 176 8.67 -18.37 17.55
CA ILE A 176 8.35 -19.80 17.72
C ILE A 176 9.28 -20.64 16.85
N SER A 177 10.06 -21.55 17.45
CA SER A 177 10.82 -22.56 16.70
C SER A 177 9.90 -23.70 16.26
N THR A 178 10.08 -24.14 15.01
CA THR A 178 9.30 -25.20 14.37
C THR A 178 10.14 -26.43 14.00
N ASP A 179 11.39 -26.51 14.47
CA ASP A 179 12.34 -27.59 14.15
C ASP A 179 11.84 -28.96 14.56
N ASN A 180 11.46 -29.08 15.83
CA ASN A 180 11.01 -30.32 16.43
C ASN A 180 9.48 -30.38 16.57
N MET A 181 8.76 -29.50 15.88
CA MET A 181 7.30 -29.41 15.92
C MET A 181 6.72 -29.51 14.53
N ASN A 182 6.22 -30.70 14.18
CA ASN A 182 5.35 -30.85 13.02
C ASN A 182 3.91 -30.49 13.38
N PHE A 183 3.61 -29.21 13.60
CA PHE A 183 2.26 -28.74 13.93
C PHE A 183 1.22 -28.95 12.79
N VAL A 184 1.68 -29.45 11.64
CA VAL A 184 0.81 -29.90 10.55
C VAL A 184 0.18 -31.25 10.89
N GLN A 185 0.94 -32.18 11.47
CA GLN A 185 0.48 -33.54 11.80
C GLN A 185 0.17 -33.71 13.29
N ASP A 186 0.90 -33.02 14.16
CA ASP A 186 0.72 -33.07 15.61
C ASP A 186 -0.33 -32.05 16.08
N LEU A 187 -1.49 -32.58 16.51
CA LEU A 187 -2.60 -31.79 17.04
C LEU A 187 -2.22 -31.06 18.34
N GLN A 188 -1.43 -31.69 19.21
CA GLN A 188 -1.05 -31.13 20.50
C GLN A 188 -0.08 -29.97 20.32
N ALA A 189 0.93 -30.14 19.46
CA ALA A 189 1.83 -29.05 19.07
C ALA A 189 1.05 -27.87 18.45
N ARG A 190 0.07 -28.15 17.59
CA ARG A 190 -0.79 -27.12 17.01
C ARG A 190 -1.61 -26.36 18.06
N GLN A 191 -2.22 -27.08 19.00
CA GLN A 191 -2.99 -26.47 20.09
C GLN A 191 -2.09 -25.60 20.98
N ASN A 192 -0.87 -26.07 21.27
CA ASN A 192 0.10 -25.31 22.06
C ASN A 192 0.49 -23.99 21.38
N ILE A 193 0.79 -24.01 20.08
CA ILE A 193 1.15 -22.79 19.31
C ILE A 193 -0.01 -21.79 19.32
N VAL A 194 -1.24 -22.27 19.06
CA VAL A 194 -2.43 -21.41 19.09
C VAL A 194 -2.67 -20.83 20.48
N GLY A 195 -2.45 -21.62 21.53
CA GLY A 195 -2.53 -21.17 22.93
C GLY A 195 -1.54 -20.06 23.26
N GLN A 196 -0.27 -20.22 22.86
CA GLN A 196 0.77 -19.19 23.04
C GLN A 196 0.39 -17.87 22.35
N ILE A 197 -0.12 -17.95 21.11
CA ILE A 197 -0.55 -16.77 20.35
C ILE A 197 -1.74 -16.08 21.03
N LYS A 198 -2.71 -16.85 21.54
CA LYS A 198 -3.84 -16.30 22.30
C LYS A 198 -3.37 -15.59 23.58
N SER A 199 -2.46 -16.18 24.34
CA SER A 199 -1.88 -15.54 25.54
C SER A 199 -1.20 -14.22 25.20
N ALA A 200 -0.34 -14.22 24.17
CA ALA A 200 0.38 -13.03 23.73
C ALA A 200 -0.55 -11.87 23.31
N LEU A 201 -1.74 -12.18 22.76
CA LEU A 201 -2.75 -11.18 22.40
C LEU A 201 -3.49 -10.61 23.63
N SER A 202 -3.71 -11.44 24.65
CA SER A 202 -4.39 -11.10 25.89
C SER A 202 -3.51 -10.27 26.83
N ASP A 203 -2.22 -10.57 26.92
CA ASP A 203 -1.31 -9.96 27.91
C ASP A 203 -0.77 -8.58 27.50
N GLY A 204 -1.12 -8.07 26.30
CA GLY A 204 -0.79 -6.71 25.87
C GLY A 204 0.67 -6.36 26.10
N ALA A 205 1.58 -7.10 25.46
CA ALA A 205 3.03 -7.04 25.64
C ALA A 205 3.56 -5.62 25.87
N THR A 206 3.86 -5.32 27.13
CA THR A 206 4.52 -4.10 27.60
C THR A 206 5.95 -4.06 27.08
N GLN A 207 6.26 -3.06 26.26
CA GLN A 207 7.62 -2.55 26.09
C GLN A 207 7.62 -1.11 26.64
N PRO A 208 8.54 -0.73 27.55
CA PRO A 208 8.54 0.60 28.15
C PRO A 208 8.90 1.68 27.11
N GLN A 209 8.01 2.67 26.93
CA GLN A 209 8.29 3.85 26.11
C GLN A 209 9.06 4.91 26.90
N LEU A 210 10.08 5.50 26.27
CA LEU A 210 10.82 6.68 26.76
C LEU A 210 10.08 8.01 26.39
N PRO A 211 10.39 9.15 27.03
CA PRO A 211 9.50 10.32 27.11
C PRO A 211 9.32 11.09 25.79
N ARG A 212 8.11 11.60 25.57
CA ARG A 212 7.71 12.47 24.43
C ARG A 212 8.15 13.93 24.62
N PHE A 213 8.52 14.60 23.52
CA PHE A 213 8.56 16.06 23.40
C PHE A 213 7.35 16.60 22.59
N GLN A 214 6.92 17.83 22.89
CA GLN A 214 5.67 18.50 22.48
C GLN A 214 5.55 18.88 20.99
N GLN A 215 4.31 18.95 20.49
CA GLN A 215 3.88 19.42 19.17
C GLN A 215 3.62 20.94 19.11
N PRO A 216 3.59 21.56 17.92
CA PRO A 216 2.83 22.79 17.69
C PRO A 216 1.70 22.60 16.65
N SER A 217 0.45 22.86 17.05
CA SER A 217 -0.70 23.04 16.16
C SER A 217 -1.47 24.30 16.57
N GLU A 218 -1.41 25.36 15.76
CA GLU A 218 -2.37 26.49 15.84
C GLU A 218 -2.35 27.45 14.61
N ALA A 219 -1.38 27.36 13.70
CA ALA A 219 -1.24 28.32 12.58
C ALA A 219 -2.04 28.01 11.28
N LEU A 220 -2.63 26.82 11.15
CA LEU A 220 -3.24 26.37 9.87
C LEU A 220 -4.73 26.74 9.71
N ALA A 221 -5.39 27.20 10.77
CA ALA A 221 -6.84 27.42 10.77
C ALA A 221 -7.27 28.79 10.19
N SER A 222 -6.37 29.77 10.06
CA SER A 222 -6.74 31.15 9.72
C SER A 222 -6.71 31.50 8.22
N ILE A 223 -6.44 30.55 7.32
CA ILE A 223 -6.30 30.81 5.87
C ILE A 223 -7.62 30.59 5.11
N LEU A 224 -8.66 30.06 5.76
CA LEU A 224 -9.88 29.61 5.09
C LEU A 224 -11.07 30.61 5.14
N ASP A 225 -10.91 31.78 5.77
CA ASP A 225 -12.04 32.65 6.15
C ASP A 225 -12.02 34.09 5.59
N ASP A 226 -11.47 34.36 4.39
CA ASP A 226 -11.62 35.69 3.76
C ASP A 226 -12.27 35.65 2.36
N ASP A 227 -13.35 36.43 2.19
CA ASP A 227 -14.29 36.38 1.05
C ASP A 227 -13.72 37.00 -0.25
N GLY A 228 -12.48 37.50 -0.21
CA GLY A 228 -11.67 37.86 -1.39
C GLY A 228 -10.89 36.69 -2.01
N ALA A 229 -10.88 35.51 -1.37
CA ALA A 229 -9.92 34.42 -1.58
C ALA A 229 -10.36 33.29 -2.54
N ARG A 230 -11.02 33.60 -3.66
CA ARG A 230 -11.40 32.60 -4.69
C ARG A 230 -10.58 32.69 -5.98
N ARG A 231 -9.27 32.95 -5.87
CA ARG A 231 -8.35 33.00 -7.02
C ARG A 231 -7.31 31.89 -6.94
N LEU A 232 -6.86 31.38 -8.08
CA LEU A 232 -5.87 30.30 -8.16
C LEU A 232 -4.55 30.59 -7.41
N PRO A 233 -4.03 31.84 -7.38
CA PRO A 233 -2.83 32.14 -6.59
C PRO A 233 -2.98 31.86 -5.09
N TYR A 234 -4.18 31.98 -4.52
CA TYR A 234 -4.42 31.64 -3.11
C TYR A 234 -4.34 30.13 -2.88
N PHE A 235 -4.91 29.33 -3.78
CA PHE A 235 -4.80 27.86 -3.70
C PHE A 235 -3.35 27.40 -3.94
N GLN A 236 -2.62 28.07 -4.84
CA GLN A 236 -1.20 27.85 -5.05
C GLN A 236 -0.38 28.12 -3.78
N GLN A 237 -0.61 29.25 -3.11
CA GLN A 237 0.03 29.59 -1.83
C GLN A 237 -0.36 28.62 -0.71
N PHE A 238 -1.64 28.24 -0.62
CA PHE A 238 -2.12 27.25 0.34
C PHE A 238 -1.39 25.92 0.18
N HIS A 239 -1.25 25.42 -1.05
CA HIS A 239 -0.53 24.18 -1.31
C HIS A 239 0.97 24.29 -0.98
N GLN A 240 1.64 25.40 -1.36
CA GLN A 240 3.03 25.63 -0.95
C GLN A 240 3.20 25.62 0.58
N ALA A 241 2.32 26.30 1.30
CA ALA A 241 2.36 26.34 2.77
C ALA A 241 2.08 24.97 3.39
N LEU A 242 1.09 24.23 2.85
CA LEU A 242 0.75 22.88 3.29
C LEU A 242 1.90 21.90 3.04
N ASP A 243 2.51 21.96 1.86
CA ASP A 243 3.62 21.10 1.47
C ASP A 243 4.85 21.39 2.36
N ASN A 244 5.16 22.66 2.62
CA ASN A 244 6.23 23.06 3.54
C ASN A 244 5.96 22.62 4.99
N ALA A 245 4.74 22.81 5.50
CA ALA A 245 4.39 22.47 6.88
C ALA A 245 4.36 20.94 7.12
N ARG A 246 4.06 20.17 6.09
CA ARG A 246 4.00 18.70 6.14
C ARG A 246 5.27 18.03 5.62
N ASN A 247 6.25 18.81 5.18
CA ASN A 247 7.47 18.34 4.53
C ASN A 247 7.16 17.36 3.38
N PHE A 248 6.13 17.69 2.58
CA PHE A 248 5.72 16.90 1.43
C PHE A 248 6.73 17.02 0.29
N ASP A 249 6.87 15.92 -0.46
CA ASP A 249 7.82 15.84 -1.57
C ASP A 249 7.44 16.81 -2.70
N THR A 250 8.41 17.64 -3.09
CA THR A 250 8.27 18.63 -4.16
C THR A 250 8.70 18.08 -5.52
N ASP A 251 9.00 16.79 -5.62
CA ASP A 251 9.38 16.13 -6.87
C ASP A 251 8.29 16.26 -7.94
N LEU A 252 8.69 16.82 -9.09
CA LEU A 252 7.80 17.17 -10.19
C LEU A 252 7.20 15.92 -10.87
N TYR A 253 7.98 14.85 -11.01
CA TYR A 253 7.57 13.65 -11.73
C TYR A 253 6.62 12.80 -10.88
N PHE A 254 6.86 12.73 -9.58
CA PHE A 254 5.99 12.09 -8.61
C PHE A 254 4.60 12.75 -8.58
N ASN A 255 4.54 14.09 -8.51
CA ASN A 255 3.27 14.81 -8.54
C ASN A 255 2.55 14.72 -9.90
N TYR A 256 3.28 14.52 -11.01
CA TYR A 256 2.68 14.25 -12.32
C TYR A 256 2.02 12.87 -12.36
N ILE A 257 2.65 11.84 -11.79
CA ILE A 257 2.06 10.51 -11.70
C ILE A 257 0.77 10.54 -10.86
N LEU A 258 0.78 11.23 -9.73
CA LEU A 258 -0.43 11.40 -8.90
C LEU A 258 -1.54 12.13 -9.67
N LEU A 259 -1.22 13.17 -10.44
CA LEU A 259 -2.20 13.80 -11.34
C LEU A 259 -2.79 12.79 -12.35
N THR A 260 -2.00 11.88 -12.90
CA THR A 260 -2.52 10.86 -13.83
C THR A 260 -3.43 9.83 -13.15
N GLU A 261 -3.20 9.53 -11.88
CA GLU A 261 -4.06 8.65 -11.07
C GLU A 261 -5.41 9.32 -10.82
N GLU A 262 -5.42 10.57 -10.34
CA GLU A 262 -6.66 11.33 -10.11
C GLU A 262 -7.46 11.52 -11.41
N LEU A 263 -6.79 11.75 -12.55
CA LEU A 263 -7.45 11.79 -13.85
C LEU A 263 -8.09 10.45 -14.23
N GLY A 264 -7.50 9.34 -13.80
CA GLY A 264 -8.06 8.00 -13.94
C GLY A 264 -9.30 7.79 -13.09
N GLU A 265 -9.29 8.24 -11.83
CA GLU A 265 -10.44 8.17 -10.92
C GLU A 265 -11.61 9.03 -11.43
N LEU A 266 -11.32 10.25 -11.88
CA LEU A 266 -12.27 11.12 -12.58
C LEU A 266 -12.86 10.43 -13.82
N GLY A 267 -12.00 9.80 -14.65
CA GLY A 267 -12.44 9.05 -15.83
C GLY A 267 -13.38 7.89 -15.48
N ALA A 268 -13.09 7.16 -14.42
CA ALA A 268 -13.93 6.08 -13.93
C ALA A 268 -15.29 6.58 -13.42
N GLU A 269 -15.33 7.73 -12.76
CA GLU A 269 -16.59 8.33 -12.30
C GLU A 269 -17.42 8.88 -13.48
N ILE A 270 -16.78 9.49 -14.49
CA ILE A 270 -17.44 9.90 -15.74
C ILE A 270 -18.04 8.69 -16.47
N ALA A 271 -17.34 7.54 -16.50
CA ALA A 271 -17.88 6.31 -17.09
C ALA A 271 -19.15 5.82 -16.37
N LYS A 272 -19.22 5.99 -15.04
CA LYS A 272 -20.43 5.68 -14.26
C LYS A 272 -21.56 6.65 -14.57
N VAL A 273 -21.28 7.94 -14.71
CA VAL A 273 -22.27 8.94 -15.14
C VAL A 273 -22.86 8.55 -16.50
N TRP A 274 -22.02 8.15 -17.45
CA TRP A 274 -22.46 7.72 -18.78
C TRP A 274 -23.39 6.50 -18.70
N LYS A 275 -23.03 5.50 -17.90
CA LYS A 275 -23.87 4.31 -17.67
C LYS A 275 -25.21 4.65 -17.02
N THR A 276 -25.20 5.51 -15.99
CA THR A 276 -26.41 5.98 -15.31
C THR A 276 -27.30 6.77 -16.26
N GLN A 277 -26.73 7.65 -17.08
CA GLN A 277 -27.46 8.38 -18.12
C GLN A 277 -28.12 7.41 -19.11
N HIS A 278 -27.39 6.41 -19.61
CA HIS A 278 -27.91 5.45 -20.58
C HIS A 278 -29.11 4.67 -20.00
N ASN A 279 -29.02 4.27 -18.73
CA ASN A 279 -30.12 3.61 -18.04
C ASN A 279 -31.33 4.52 -17.83
N LEU A 280 -31.14 5.82 -17.58
CA LEU A 280 -32.24 6.76 -17.39
C LEU A 280 -32.92 7.17 -18.70
N GLN A 281 -32.23 7.02 -19.84
CA GLN A 281 -32.79 7.33 -21.17
C GLN A 281 -33.89 6.38 -21.62
N THR A 282 -34.11 5.25 -20.92
CA THR A 282 -35.24 4.35 -21.19
C THR A 282 -36.57 4.99 -20.87
N ASP A 283 -36.61 5.85 -19.85
CA ASP A 283 -37.84 6.41 -19.30
C ASP A 283 -37.89 7.95 -19.35
N LEU A 284 -36.77 8.61 -19.68
CA LEU A 284 -36.64 10.07 -19.69
C LEU A 284 -36.06 10.59 -21.02
N PRO A 285 -36.48 11.79 -21.47
CA PRO A 285 -35.83 12.49 -22.57
C PRO A 285 -34.32 12.66 -22.30
N ALA A 286 -33.50 12.53 -23.35
CA ALA A 286 -32.04 12.51 -23.24
C ALA A 286 -31.44 13.63 -22.37
N ARG A 287 -31.94 14.86 -22.53
CA ARG A 287 -31.48 16.03 -21.76
C ARG A 287 -31.78 15.91 -20.25
N GLN A 288 -32.94 15.36 -19.90
CA GLN A 288 -33.34 15.14 -18.50
C GLN A 288 -32.54 13.99 -17.88
N ALA A 289 -32.34 12.90 -18.62
CA ALA A 289 -31.51 11.78 -18.19
C ALA A 289 -30.06 12.20 -17.88
N THR A 290 -29.45 13.05 -18.72
CA THR A 290 -28.11 13.61 -18.48
C THR A 290 -28.07 14.47 -17.22
N GLN A 291 -29.02 15.39 -17.06
CA GLN A 291 -29.08 16.26 -15.88
C GLN A 291 -29.22 15.45 -14.58
N GLN A 292 -30.06 14.41 -14.60
CA GLN A 292 -30.28 13.57 -13.44
C GLN A 292 -29.09 12.65 -13.14
N ALA A 293 -28.43 12.09 -14.16
CA ALA A 293 -27.19 11.32 -13.96
C ALA A 293 -26.07 12.20 -13.38
N LEU A 294 -25.88 13.41 -13.90
CA LEU A 294 -24.92 14.36 -13.35
C LEU A 294 -25.26 14.75 -11.91
N ALA A 295 -26.54 14.95 -11.59
CA ALA A 295 -26.96 15.26 -10.23
C ALA A 295 -26.67 14.12 -9.24
N GLN A 296 -26.88 12.86 -9.65
CA GLN A 296 -26.60 11.68 -8.82
C GLN A 296 -25.11 11.51 -8.53
N HIS A 297 -24.25 11.81 -9.50
CA HIS A 297 -22.80 11.64 -9.37
C HIS A 297 -22.07 12.93 -8.96
N LYS A 298 -22.79 14.06 -8.82
CA LYS A 298 -22.23 15.40 -8.59
C LYS A 298 -21.19 15.44 -7.47
N LYS A 299 -21.48 14.82 -6.32
CA LYS A 299 -20.57 14.86 -5.15
C LYS A 299 -19.25 14.15 -5.43
N LYS A 300 -19.28 13.00 -6.12
CA LYS A 300 -18.07 12.26 -6.46
C LYS A 300 -17.27 12.99 -7.52
N LEU A 301 -17.93 13.45 -8.59
CA LEU A 301 -17.29 14.28 -9.60
C LEU A 301 -16.62 15.52 -8.99
N GLN A 302 -17.24 16.15 -8.00
CA GLN A 302 -16.64 17.28 -7.28
C GLN A 302 -15.36 16.90 -6.54
N THR A 303 -15.33 15.72 -5.90
CA THR A 303 -14.13 15.18 -5.24
C THR A 303 -13.02 14.93 -6.25
N GLU A 304 -13.27 14.11 -7.28
CA GLU A 304 -12.22 13.75 -8.25
C GLU A 304 -11.69 14.97 -9.01
N LEU A 305 -12.55 15.95 -9.34
CA LEU A 305 -12.14 17.20 -9.96
C LEU A 305 -11.27 18.06 -9.03
N ALA A 306 -11.58 18.08 -7.73
CA ALA A 306 -10.79 18.80 -6.74
C ALA A 306 -9.41 18.14 -6.54
N ASP A 307 -9.34 16.81 -6.55
CA ASP A 307 -8.09 16.07 -6.40
C ASP A 307 -7.20 16.25 -7.63
N CYS A 308 -7.76 16.17 -8.84
CA CYS A 308 -7.06 16.57 -10.08
C CYS A 308 -6.51 18.01 -10.00
N MET A 309 -7.33 18.95 -9.52
CA MET A 309 -6.96 20.36 -9.40
C MET A 309 -5.84 20.57 -8.38
N ALA A 310 -5.83 19.83 -7.27
CA ALA A 310 -4.79 19.90 -6.26
C ALA A 310 -3.41 19.54 -6.83
N TYR A 311 -3.31 18.43 -7.58
CA TYR A 311 -2.04 18.03 -8.19
C TYR A 311 -1.63 18.92 -9.36
N LEU A 312 -2.57 19.45 -10.14
CA LEU A 312 -2.27 20.44 -11.17
C LEU A 312 -1.68 21.72 -10.55
N ILE A 313 -2.23 22.17 -9.43
CA ILE A 313 -1.71 23.31 -8.67
C ILE A 313 -0.31 23.04 -8.12
N LYS A 314 -0.06 21.84 -7.58
CA LYS A 314 1.28 21.45 -7.11
C LYS A 314 2.31 21.47 -8.22
N LEU A 315 1.99 20.91 -9.39
CA LEU A 315 2.88 20.97 -10.56
C LEU A 315 3.18 22.41 -11.00
N ALA A 316 2.16 23.27 -11.03
CA ALA A 316 2.35 24.70 -11.33
C ALA A 316 3.29 25.36 -10.31
N ASN A 317 3.10 25.08 -9.02
CA ASN A 317 3.98 25.59 -7.96
C ASN A 317 5.43 25.16 -8.11
N TYR A 318 5.68 23.87 -8.38
CA TYR A 318 7.05 23.34 -8.48
C TYR A 318 7.77 23.73 -9.76
N THR A 319 7.02 24.13 -10.79
CA THR A 319 7.56 24.71 -12.02
C THR A 319 7.68 26.24 -11.97
N GLY A 320 7.24 26.87 -10.88
CA GLY A 320 7.23 28.33 -10.74
C GLY A 320 6.22 29.05 -11.63
N ILE A 321 5.17 28.34 -12.09
CA ILE A 321 4.14 28.87 -12.97
C ILE A 321 3.01 29.47 -12.14
N ASP A 322 2.68 30.75 -12.39
CA ASP A 322 1.40 31.34 -11.99
C ASP A 322 0.31 30.78 -12.92
N LEU A 323 -0.50 29.87 -12.38
CA LEU A 323 -1.46 29.10 -13.17
C LEU A 323 -2.61 29.98 -13.67
N GLU A 324 -3.01 31.01 -12.91
CA GLU A 324 -4.06 31.95 -13.33
C GLU A 324 -3.59 32.82 -14.48
N ALA A 325 -2.40 33.41 -14.35
CA ALA A 325 -1.81 34.26 -15.37
C ALA A 325 -1.59 33.49 -16.68
N ALA A 326 -0.99 32.29 -16.59
CA ALA A 326 -0.74 31.42 -17.74
C ALA A 326 -2.04 31.01 -18.46
N TYR A 327 -3.11 30.71 -17.70
CA TYR A 327 -4.42 30.38 -18.26
C TYR A 327 -5.04 31.59 -18.98
N LEU A 328 -5.06 32.77 -18.34
CA LEU A 328 -5.64 33.99 -18.92
C LEU A 328 -4.92 34.42 -20.19
N GLU A 329 -3.58 34.38 -20.21
CA GLU A 329 -2.78 34.65 -21.39
C GLU A 329 -3.15 33.69 -22.53
N LYS A 330 -3.20 32.37 -22.23
CA LYS A 330 -3.54 31.36 -23.23
C LYS A 330 -4.97 31.51 -23.76
N MET A 331 -5.94 31.84 -22.91
CA MET A 331 -7.33 32.01 -23.32
C MET A 331 -7.52 33.26 -24.18
N ASN A 332 -6.86 34.38 -23.88
CA ASN A 332 -6.88 35.56 -24.73
C ASN A 332 -6.37 35.26 -26.14
N LEU A 333 -5.31 34.45 -26.27
CA LEU A 333 -4.83 33.99 -27.58
C LEU A 333 -5.81 33.05 -28.30
N ASN A 334 -6.63 32.31 -27.56
CA ASN A 334 -7.60 31.37 -28.14
C ASN A 334 -8.90 32.06 -28.60
N VAL A 335 -9.23 33.25 -28.07
CA VAL A 335 -10.43 34.00 -28.48
C VAL A 335 -10.41 34.31 -29.98
N ASP A 336 -9.24 34.58 -30.53
CA ASP A 336 -9.06 34.94 -31.94
C ASP A 336 -8.69 33.74 -32.84
N ARG A 337 -8.79 32.51 -32.32
CA ARG A 337 -8.34 31.29 -33.03
C ARG A 337 -9.49 30.64 -33.80
N GLU A 338 -9.32 30.45 -35.11
CA GLU A 338 -10.23 29.62 -35.92
C GLU A 338 -9.93 28.13 -35.73
N TRP A 339 -10.96 27.33 -35.46
CA TRP A 339 -10.85 25.89 -35.23
C TRP A 339 -11.42 25.10 -36.42
N GLU A 340 -10.57 24.37 -37.15
CA GLU A 340 -11.02 23.45 -38.20
C GLU A 340 -11.79 22.27 -37.58
N LYS A 341 -13.06 22.09 -37.97
CA LYS A 341 -13.89 20.95 -37.53
C LYS A 341 -13.42 19.66 -38.21
N LYS A 342 -12.55 18.89 -37.55
CA LYS A 342 -12.05 17.59 -38.06
C LYS A 342 -12.69 16.33 -37.45
N TRP A 343 -13.80 16.43 -36.72
CA TRP A 343 -14.42 15.25 -36.08
C TRP A 343 -15.92 15.16 -36.36
N THR A 344 -16.27 14.81 -37.60
CA THR A 344 -17.53 14.15 -37.96
C THR A 344 -17.26 13.25 -39.16
N GLN A 345 -16.92 11.99 -38.92
CA GLN A 345 -17.20 10.85 -39.80
C GLN A 345 -17.41 9.62 -38.95
#